data_AF-A0A970JB25-F1
#
_entry.id   AF-A0A970JB25-F1
#
_cell.length_a   1.000
_cell.length_b   1.000
_cell.length_c   1.000
_cell.angle_alpha   90.00
_cell.angle_beta   90.00
_cell.angle_gamma   90.00
#
_symmetry.space_group_name_H-M   'P 1'
#
loop_
_entity.id
_entity.type
_entity.pdbx_description
1 polymer ?
#
loop_
_entity_poly.entity_id
_entity_poly.type
_entity_poly.pdbx_seq_one_letter_code
_entity_poly.pdbx_strand_id
1 'polypeptide(L)'
;MFRSITEKMKKAAKFLKYPVLQYIPVSFRTVGQRKGYADARPGARLVLYRDRAAFLQALQQAGLVPQAALQAGELYAICYNFTAELILFRYLTCKIIGREDQGAIHAFSCTKKYFPRRRLHFALYTDGGRKLYSLNAEIY
;
A
#
# COMPACT_ATOMS: atom_id res chain seq x y z
N MET A 1 -17.64 8.57 -2.58
CA MET A 1 -16.37 7.80 -2.73
C MET A 1 -15.63 8.12 -4.04
N PHE A 2 -16.28 8.06 -5.21
CA PHE A 2 -15.65 8.32 -6.52
C PHE A 2 -14.94 9.69 -6.66
N ARG A 3 -15.53 10.79 -6.19
CA ARG A 3 -14.91 12.13 -6.24
C ARG A 3 -13.53 12.19 -5.55
N SER A 4 -13.33 11.43 -4.46
CA SER A 4 -12.05 11.40 -3.74
C SER A 4 -10.95 10.70 -4.55
N ILE A 5 -11.29 9.61 -5.24
CA ILE A 5 -10.34 8.85 -6.05
C ILE A 5 -9.92 9.66 -7.27
N THR A 6 -10.87 10.31 -7.96
CA THR A 6 -10.57 11.17 -9.11
C THR A 6 -9.62 12.30 -8.75
N GLU A 7 -9.84 12.98 -7.61
CA GLU A 7 -8.94 14.06 -7.16
C GLU A 7 -7.55 13.53 -6.78
N LYS A 8 -7.46 12.36 -6.13
CA LYS A 8 -6.17 11.70 -5.86
C LYS A 8 -5.44 11.34 -7.15
N MET A 9 -6.15 10.84 -8.16
CA MET A 9 -5.57 10.51 -9.47
C MET A 9 -5.12 11.76 -10.22
N LYS A 10 -5.86 12.87 -10.18
CA LYS A 10 -5.43 14.15 -10.75
C LYS A 10 -4.16 14.69 -10.08
N LYS A 11 -4.07 14.60 -8.75
CA LYS A 11 -2.84 14.98 -8.02
C LYS A 11 -1.68 14.07 -8.43
N ALA A 12 -1.91 12.75 -8.48
CA ALA A 12 -0.92 11.79 -8.92
C ALA A 12 -0.42 12.08 -10.35
N ALA A 13 -1.32 12.46 -11.26
CA ALA A 13 -1.00 12.79 -12.65
C ALA A 13 0.18 13.77 -12.80
N LYS A 14 0.32 14.71 -11.85
CA LYS A 14 1.35 15.75 -11.88
C LYS A 14 2.78 15.21 -11.83
N PHE A 15 2.98 14.02 -11.26
CA PHE A 15 4.31 13.44 -11.05
C PHE A 15 4.44 12.00 -11.59
N LEU A 16 3.37 11.45 -12.15
CA LEU A 16 3.45 10.17 -12.83
C LEU A 16 4.18 10.33 -14.17
N LYS A 17 5.07 9.38 -14.46
CA LYS A 17 5.86 9.38 -15.70
C LYS A 17 4.99 9.27 -16.97
N TYR A 18 3.80 8.69 -16.86
CA TYR A 18 2.90 8.42 -17.99
C TYR A 18 1.49 8.96 -17.72
N PRO A 19 0.66 9.16 -18.76
CA PRO A 19 -0.72 9.55 -18.59
C PRO A 19 -1.48 8.62 -17.65
N VAL A 20 -2.38 9.19 -16.85
CA VAL A 20 -3.15 8.46 -15.82
C VAL A 20 -3.93 7.28 -16.39
N LEU A 21 -4.46 7.41 -17.61
CA LEU A 21 -5.20 6.34 -18.30
C LEU A 21 -4.40 5.05 -18.52
N GLN A 22 -3.06 5.12 -18.45
CA GLN A 22 -2.20 3.93 -18.55
C GLN A 22 -1.95 3.23 -17.21
N TYR A 23 -2.43 3.80 -16.11
CA TYR A 23 -2.33 3.21 -14.77
C TYR A 23 -3.65 2.55 -14.40
N ILE A 24 -3.56 1.31 -13.91
CA ILE A 24 -4.68 0.56 -13.39
C ILE A 24 -4.82 0.91 -11.91
N PRO A 25 -5.91 1.55 -11.47
CA PRO A 25 -6.15 1.76 -10.04
C PRO A 25 -6.42 0.41 -9.37
N VAL A 26 -5.68 0.11 -8.33
CA VAL A 26 -5.84 -1.13 -7.55
C VAL A 26 -6.66 -0.82 -6.32
N SER A 27 -7.82 -1.46 -6.21
CA SER A 27 -8.64 -1.39 -5.00
C SER A 27 -7.90 -2.04 -3.83
N PHE A 28 -7.93 -1.37 -2.69
CA PHE A 28 -7.41 -1.88 -1.43
C PHE A 28 -8.41 -1.62 -0.30
N ARG A 29 -8.32 -2.42 0.76
CA ARG A 29 -9.17 -2.32 1.95
C ARG A 29 -8.27 -2.14 3.16
N THR A 30 -8.51 -1.05 3.90
CA THR A 30 -7.86 -0.87 5.18
C THR A 30 -8.34 -1.96 6.15
N VAL A 31 -7.38 -2.72 6.66
CA VAL A 31 -7.61 -3.78 7.65
C VAL A 31 -7.44 -3.23 9.04
N GLY A 32 -6.48 -2.33 9.25
CA GLY A 32 -6.27 -1.69 10.54
C GLY A 32 -5.34 -0.49 10.39
N GLN A 33 -5.55 0.52 11.22
CA GLN A 33 -4.70 1.69 11.25
C GLN A 33 -4.58 2.20 12.67
N ARG A 34 -3.37 2.61 13.07
CA ARG A 34 -3.10 3.21 14.38
C ARG A 34 -2.06 4.32 14.23
N LYS A 35 -2.22 5.37 15.04
CA LYS A 35 -1.21 6.43 15.25
C LYS A 35 -0.48 6.21 16.59
N GLY A 36 0.70 6.79 16.73
CA GLY A 36 1.54 6.64 17.93
C GLY A 36 2.10 5.22 18.11
N TYR A 37 2.26 4.47 17.02
CA TYR A 37 3.04 3.24 16.99
C TYR A 37 4.51 3.60 17.06
N ALA A 38 5.20 3.15 18.12
CA ALA A 38 6.62 3.37 18.29
C ALA A 38 7.43 2.41 17.40
N ASP A 39 7.48 2.66 16.09
CA ASP A 39 8.50 2.01 15.25
C ASP A 39 9.84 2.69 15.55
N ALA A 40 10.79 1.93 16.08
CA ALA A 40 12.12 2.41 16.40
C ALA A 40 12.93 2.80 15.15
N ARG A 41 12.45 2.44 13.96
CA ARG A 41 13.18 2.65 12.70
C ARG A 41 12.69 3.92 12.01
N PRO A 42 13.60 4.79 11.55
CA PRO A 42 13.22 6.01 10.86
C PRO A 42 12.67 5.73 9.46
N GLY A 43 11.70 6.53 9.04
CA GLY A 43 11.21 6.62 7.65
C GLY A 43 10.11 5.63 7.28
N ALA A 44 9.46 5.90 6.15
CA ALA A 44 8.38 5.08 5.63
C ALA A 44 8.88 3.69 5.17
N ARG A 45 8.12 2.65 5.49
CA ARG A 45 8.45 1.26 5.10
C ARG A 45 7.21 0.48 4.70
N LEU A 46 7.42 -0.53 3.89
CA LEU A 46 6.39 -1.46 3.41
C LEU A 46 6.85 -2.88 3.66
N VAL A 47 5.97 -3.70 4.26
CA VAL A 47 6.15 -5.14 4.39
C VAL A 47 4.96 -5.82 3.74
N LEU A 48 5.24 -6.85 2.93
CA LEU A 48 4.24 -7.60 2.19
C LEU A 48 4.15 -9.03 2.74
N TYR A 49 2.93 -9.56 2.78
CA TYR A 49 2.64 -10.90 3.27
C TYR A 49 1.84 -11.66 2.22
N ARG A 50 2.33 -12.84 1.84
CA ARG A 50 1.63 -13.76 0.94
C ARG A 50 0.66 -14.66 1.69
N ASP A 51 1.05 -15.06 2.90
CA ASP A 51 0.26 -15.90 3.79
C ASP A 51 -0.61 -15.04 4.72
N ARG A 52 -1.88 -15.42 4.81
CA ARG A 52 -2.87 -14.77 5.68
C ARG A 52 -2.52 -14.98 7.15
N ALA A 53 -2.00 -16.15 7.53
CA ALA A 53 -1.68 -16.43 8.93
C ALA A 53 -0.48 -15.58 9.40
N ALA A 54 0.59 -15.52 8.61
CA ALA A 54 1.73 -14.63 8.86
C ALA A 54 1.32 -13.15 8.95
N PHE A 55 0.39 -12.70 8.10
CA PHE A 55 -0.14 -11.33 8.19
C PHE A 55 -0.90 -11.09 9.49
N LEU A 56 -1.81 -11.99 9.88
CA LEU A 56 -2.56 -11.87 11.12
C LEU A 56 -1.64 -11.87 12.36
N GLN A 57 -0.61 -12.71 12.36
CA GLN A 57 0.40 -12.72 13.41
C GLN A 57 1.13 -11.37 13.50
N ALA A 58 1.50 -10.78 12.36
CA ALA A 58 2.13 -9.46 12.33
C ALA A 58 1.21 -8.34 12.83
N LEU A 59 -0.10 -8.41 12.53
CA LEU A 59 -1.07 -7.46 13.07
C LEU A 59 -1.18 -7.58 14.59
N GLN A 60 -1.23 -8.80 15.11
CA GLN A 60 -1.29 -9.05 16.54
C GLN A 60 -0.03 -8.51 17.25
N GLN A 61 1.16 -8.76 16.69
CA GLN A 61 2.42 -8.20 17.20
C GLN A 61 2.44 -6.67 17.20
N ALA A 62 1.79 -6.05 16.21
CA ALA A 62 1.65 -4.61 16.13
C ALA A 62 0.50 -4.04 17.00
N GLY A 63 -0.24 -4.90 17.71
CA GLY A 63 -1.42 -4.51 18.49
C GLY A 63 -2.55 -3.93 17.63
N LEU A 64 -2.67 -4.36 16.37
CA LEU A 64 -3.74 -3.97 15.46
C LEU A 64 -4.83 -5.04 15.46
N VAL A 65 -6.08 -4.61 15.70
CA VAL A 65 -7.26 -5.46 15.54
C VAL A 65 -7.81 -5.26 14.12
N PRO A 66 -8.01 -6.32 13.32
CA PRO A 66 -8.64 -6.23 12.02
C PRO A 66 -10.05 -5.64 12.10
N GLN A 67 -10.28 -4.51 11.43
CA GLN A 67 -11.58 -3.84 11.31
C GLN A 67 -12.45 -4.43 10.19
N ALA A 68 -11.84 -5.19 9.27
CA ALA A 68 -12.50 -5.77 8.11
C ALA A 68 -12.09 -7.23 7.91
N ALA A 69 -13.01 -8.03 7.37
CA ALA A 69 -12.73 -9.40 6.99
C ALA A 69 -11.69 -9.46 5.85
N LEU A 70 -10.68 -10.29 6.04
CA LEU A 70 -9.63 -10.55 5.05
C LEU A 70 -10.15 -11.49 3.96
N GLN A 71 -10.05 -11.07 2.70
CA GLN A 71 -10.43 -11.93 1.58
C GLN A 71 -9.29 -12.86 1.21
N ALA A 72 -9.60 -14.14 1.01
CA ALA A 72 -8.62 -15.12 0.54
C ALA A 72 -8.06 -14.74 -0.85
N GLY A 73 -6.78 -15.01 -1.08
CA GLY A 73 -6.13 -14.75 -2.36
C GLY A 73 -5.78 -13.28 -2.62
N GLU A 74 -5.93 -12.38 -1.65
CA GLU A 74 -5.43 -11.00 -1.72
C GLU A 74 -3.92 -10.92 -1.38
N LEU A 75 -3.31 -9.79 -1.69
CA LEU A 75 -1.99 -9.42 -1.19
C LEU A 75 -2.18 -8.58 0.07
N TYR A 76 -1.54 -8.97 1.16
CA TYR A 76 -1.60 -8.23 2.42
C TYR A 76 -0.34 -7.39 2.61
N ALA A 77 -0.51 -6.20 3.17
CA ALA A 77 0.56 -5.24 3.33
C ALA A 77 0.43 -4.50 4.67
N ILE A 78 1.59 -4.19 5.26
CA ILE A 78 1.70 -3.26 6.40
C ILE A 78 2.66 -2.14 6.00
N CYS A 79 2.16 -0.92 6.07
CA CYS A 79 2.97 0.29 5.98
C CYS A 79 3.31 0.80 7.39
N TYR A 80 4.56 1.17 7.60
CA TYR A 80 5.06 1.85 8.79
C TYR A 80 5.47 3.28 8.43
N ASN A 81 5.23 4.22 9.34
CA ASN A 81 5.43 5.65 9.16
C ASN A 81 4.75 6.23 7.90
N PHE A 82 3.67 5.59 7.43
CA PHE A 82 3.04 5.92 6.16
C PHE A 82 1.58 5.45 6.10
N THR A 83 0.70 6.33 5.62
CA THR A 83 -0.72 6.03 5.37
C THR A 83 -0.98 5.99 3.87
N ALA A 84 -1.22 4.79 3.34
CA ALA A 84 -1.62 4.58 1.94
C ALA A 84 -3.02 5.16 1.62
N GLU A 85 -3.17 5.75 0.44
CA GLU A 85 -4.41 6.40 0.02
C GLU A 85 -4.88 6.03 -1.38
N LEU A 86 -3.95 5.66 -2.25
CA LEU A 86 -4.18 5.27 -3.64
C LEU A 86 -3.11 4.27 -4.04
N ILE A 87 -3.50 3.21 -4.75
CA ILE A 87 -2.57 2.25 -5.33
C ILE A 87 -2.77 2.24 -6.84
N LEU A 88 -1.67 2.39 -7.57
CA LEU A 88 -1.66 2.39 -9.04
C LEU A 88 -0.71 1.31 -9.54
N PHE A 89 -1.17 0.51 -10.47
CA PHE A 89 -0.37 -0.52 -11.12
C PHE A 89 -0.13 -0.20 -12.59
N ARG A 90 1.10 -0.40 -13.05
CA ARG A 90 1.45 -0.37 -14.47
C ARG A 90 2.60 -1.32 -14.74
N TYR A 91 2.41 -2.21 -15.72
CA TYR A 91 3.39 -3.19 -16.21
C TYR A 91 3.90 -4.16 -15.13
N LEU A 92 4.88 -3.73 -14.32
CA LEU A 92 5.46 -4.51 -13.22
C LEU A 92 5.70 -3.66 -11.98
N THR A 93 5.09 -2.47 -11.91
CA THR A 93 5.27 -1.53 -10.82
C THR A 93 3.95 -1.21 -10.15
N CYS A 94 3.91 -1.40 -8.84
CA CYS A 94 2.84 -0.99 -7.95
C CYS A 94 3.30 0.27 -7.18
N LYS A 95 2.71 1.41 -7.51
CA LYS A 95 2.94 2.69 -6.83
C LYS A 95 1.86 2.86 -5.76
N ILE A 96 2.29 2.91 -4.50
CA ILE A 96 1.41 3.17 -3.37
C ILE A 96 1.63 4.63 -2.99
N ILE A 97 0.61 5.45 -3.22
CA ILE A 97 0.62 6.89 -3.01
C ILE A 97 -0.13 7.19 -1.71
N GLY A 98 0.42 8.08 -0.89
CA GLY A 98 -0.14 8.39 0.41
C GLY A 98 0.63 9.49 1.12
N ARG A 99 0.51 9.50 2.45
CA ARG A 99 1.15 10.49 3.32
C ARG A 99 2.17 9.83 4.23
N GLU A 100 3.34 10.46 4.34
CA GLU A 100 4.29 10.14 5.40
C GLU A 100 3.69 10.61 6.73
N ASP A 101 3.58 9.70 7.70
CA ASP A 101 2.94 9.95 9.00
C ASP A 101 3.75 9.20 10.05
N GLN A 102 4.70 9.89 10.68
CA GLN A 102 5.64 9.28 11.63
C GLN A 102 4.87 8.68 12.81
N GLY A 103 5.20 7.44 13.16
CA GLY A 103 4.49 6.66 14.16
C GLY A 103 3.11 6.15 13.71
N ALA A 104 2.76 6.24 12.42
CA ALA A 104 1.58 5.58 11.89
C ALA A 104 1.90 4.16 11.43
N ILE A 105 0.98 3.23 11.69
CA ILE A 105 0.94 1.92 11.06
C ILE A 105 -0.38 1.80 10.29
N HIS A 106 -0.31 1.40 9.03
CA HIS A 106 -1.47 1.18 8.18
C HIS A 106 -1.36 -0.19 7.52
N ALA A 107 -2.23 -1.11 7.96
CA ALA A 107 -2.41 -2.42 7.38
C ALA A 107 -3.57 -2.43 6.40
N PHE A 108 -3.35 -3.02 5.22
CA PHE A 108 -4.38 -3.16 4.20
C PHE A 108 -4.21 -4.44 3.38
N SER A 109 -5.29 -4.87 2.75
CA SER A 109 -5.27 -5.89 1.70
C SER A 109 -5.54 -5.25 0.34
N CYS A 110 -5.01 -5.82 -0.73
CA CYS A 110 -5.30 -5.37 -2.09
C CYS A 110 -5.45 -6.55 -3.06
N THR A 111 -6.25 -6.33 -4.10
CA THR A 111 -6.50 -7.38 -5.10
C THR A 111 -5.24 -7.69 -5.90
N LYS A 112 -4.97 -8.98 -6.11
CA LYS A 112 -3.92 -9.46 -7.01
C LYS A 112 -4.39 -9.63 -8.46
N LYS A 113 -5.66 -9.31 -8.77
CA LYS A 113 -6.29 -9.59 -10.08
C LYS A 113 -5.48 -9.08 -11.28
N TYR A 114 -4.83 -7.93 -11.12
CA TYR A 114 -4.07 -7.28 -12.20
C TYR A 114 -2.59 -7.65 -12.22
N PHE A 115 -2.13 -8.38 -11.21
CA PHE A 115 -0.72 -8.65 -11.04
C PHE A 115 -0.32 -9.92 -11.78
N PRO A 116 0.76 -9.89 -12.58
CA PRO A 116 1.31 -11.10 -13.18
C PRO A 116 1.92 -12.01 -12.11
N ARG A 117 1.96 -13.32 -12.39
CA ARG A 117 2.61 -14.34 -11.55
C ARG A 117 4.14 -14.25 -11.57
N ARG A 118 4.67 -13.10 -11.15
CA ARG A 118 6.10 -12.74 -11.22
C ARG A 118 6.46 -11.77 -10.09
N ARG A 119 7.75 -11.42 -10.03
CA ARG A 119 8.28 -10.36 -9.19
C ARG A 119 7.75 -8.99 -9.63
N LEU A 120 7.25 -8.21 -8.68
CA LEU A 120 6.81 -6.84 -8.86
C LEU A 120 7.67 -5.85 -8.07
N HIS A 121 7.78 -4.64 -8.60
CA HIS A 121 8.36 -3.50 -7.92
C HIS A 121 7.26 -2.74 -7.15
N PHE A 122 7.37 -2.67 -5.84
CA PHE A 122 6.50 -1.86 -4.99
C PHE A 122 7.24 -0.61 -4.54
N ALA A 123 6.59 0.54 -4.62
CA ALA A 123 7.20 1.80 -4.20
C ALA A 123 6.18 2.73 -3.52
N LEU A 124 6.60 3.30 -2.39
CA LEU A 124 5.85 4.30 -1.64
C LEU A 124 6.19 5.70 -2.16
N TYR A 125 5.16 6.51 -2.43
CA TYR A 125 5.28 7.90 -2.87
C TYR A 125 4.44 8.80 -1.98
N THR A 126 4.94 10.00 -1.71
CA THR A 126 4.10 11.09 -1.21
C THR A 126 3.10 11.55 -2.29
N ASP A 127 2.08 12.28 -1.88
CA ASP A 127 1.16 12.99 -2.78
C ASP A 127 1.85 14.08 -3.63
N GLY A 128 3.04 14.53 -3.24
CA GLY A 128 3.92 15.39 -4.02
C GLY A 128 4.86 14.63 -4.99
N GLY A 129 4.80 13.30 -5.04
CA GLY A 129 5.59 12.49 -5.96
C GLY A 129 6.99 12.13 -5.50
N ARG A 130 7.39 12.48 -4.27
CA ARG A 130 8.67 12.06 -3.69
C ARG A 130 8.59 10.57 -3.35
N LYS A 131 9.52 9.78 -3.88
CA LYS A 131 9.67 8.35 -3.54
C LYS A 131 10.29 8.22 -2.14
N LEU A 132 9.65 7.47 -1.26
CA LEU A 132 10.11 7.26 0.12
C LEU A 132 10.78 5.90 0.31
N TYR A 133 10.19 4.87 -0.28
CA TYR A 133 10.63 3.49 -0.10
C TYR A 133 10.33 2.66 -1.33
N SER A 134 11.10 1.60 -1.56
CA SER A 134 10.75 0.62 -2.59
C SER A 134 11.36 -0.74 -2.30
N LEU A 135 10.67 -1.79 -2.76
CA LEU A 135 11.13 -3.17 -2.65
C LEU A 135 10.71 -3.95 -3.90
N ASN A 136 11.43 -5.03 -4.22
CA ASN A 136 11.02 -5.98 -5.26
C ASN A 136 10.60 -7.30 -4.62
N ALA A 137 9.31 -7.65 -4.74
CA ALA A 137 8.76 -8.86 -4.15
C ALA A 137 8.06 -9.71 -5.19
N GLU A 138 8.26 -11.02 -5.09
CA GLU A 138 7.35 -11.99 -5.69
C GLU A 138 6.11 -12.10 -4.78
N ILE A 139 4.95 -12.34 -5.39
CA ILE A 139 3.62 -12.15 -4.78
C ILE A 139 2.69 -13.36 -4.95
N TYR A 140 3.22 -14.46 -5.48
CA TYR A 140 2.58 -15.76 -5.62
C TYR A 140 3.39 -16.81 -4.88
#